data_AF-A0A8H9YNP1-F1
#
_entry.id   AF-A0A8H9YNP1-F1
#
_cell.length_a   1.000
_cell.length_b   1.000
_cell.length_c   1.000
_cell.angle_alpha   90.00
_cell.angle_beta   90.00
_cell.angle_gamma   90.00
#
_symmetry.space_group_name_H-M   'P 1'
#
loop_
_entity.id
_entity.type
_entity.pdbx_description
1 polymer ?
#
loop_
_entity_poly.entity_id
_entity_poly.type
_entity_poly.pdbx_seq_one_letter_code
_entity_poly.pdbx_strand_id
1 'polypeptide(L)'
;MTTFSYPYTLHDLLCLRQFNEIHGALHAEACDKEIVEWAERQVMKGNDSEALLILASLNLDKHPNSDEVRMYLDRYLRESGLALPGAKISTLIWLKLQLWNIIQCEDAKEAETALYDFAIAYLDFPPPFFTRTCRYFNWLYYRLYDDLGGEYQTLASEMSDSALLSYIKSHTTPFYRVLSDNEWLDFLTSE
;
A
#
# COMPACT_ATOMS: atom_id res chain seq x y z
N MET A 1 -11.12 -5.67 19.24
CA MET A 1 -10.91 -5.52 17.79
C MET A 1 -9.42 -5.56 17.56
N THR A 2 -8.90 -6.70 17.11
CA THR A 2 -7.53 -6.79 16.58
C THR A 2 -7.58 -6.19 15.19
N THR A 3 -7.21 -4.92 15.07
CA THR A 3 -6.88 -4.36 13.76
C THR A 3 -5.72 -5.18 13.21
N PHE A 4 -5.95 -5.97 12.17
CA PHE A 4 -4.87 -6.64 11.46
C PHE A 4 -4.06 -5.54 10.77
N SER A 5 -2.96 -5.12 11.40
CA SER A 5 -1.98 -4.25 10.74
C SER A 5 -1.10 -5.10 9.83
N TYR A 6 -0.79 -4.59 8.64
CA TYR A 6 0.13 -5.27 7.72
C TYR A 6 1.50 -5.39 8.41
N PRO A 7 2.14 -6.57 8.41
CA PRO A 7 3.45 -6.74 9.04
C PRO A 7 4.55 -6.14 8.16
N TYR A 8 4.61 -4.81 8.08
CA TYR A 8 5.56 -4.09 7.23
C TYR A 8 7.00 -4.54 7.48
N THR A 9 7.67 -4.97 6.41
CA THR A 9 9.12 -5.14 6.38
C THR A 9 9.79 -3.80 6.05
N LEU A 10 11.10 -3.68 6.34
CA LEU A 10 11.86 -2.50 5.90
C LEU A 10 11.77 -2.33 4.38
N HIS A 11 11.83 -3.42 3.61
CA HIS A 11 11.75 -3.36 2.16
C HIS A 11 10.41 -2.78 1.68
N ASP A 12 9.29 -3.17 2.31
CA ASP A 12 7.98 -2.62 2.00
C ASP A 12 7.92 -1.11 2.25
N LEU A 13 8.43 -0.67 3.41
CA LEU A 13 8.45 0.74 3.80
C LEU A 13 9.31 1.60 2.86
N LEU A 14 10.47 1.09 2.46
CA LEU A 14 11.34 1.78 1.49
C LEU A 14 10.70 1.85 0.11
N CYS A 15 10.00 0.79 -0.32
CA CYS A 15 9.24 0.79 -1.57
C CYS A 15 8.10 1.81 -1.55
N LEU A 16 7.33 1.89 -0.46
CA LEU A 16 6.28 2.88 -0.30
C LEU A 16 6.81 4.31 -0.36
N ARG A 17 7.90 4.58 0.36
CA ARG A 17 8.56 5.88 0.33
C ARG A 17 9.02 6.25 -1.08
N GLN A 18 9.71 5.33 -1.75
CA GLN A 18 10.18 5.55 -3.12
C GLN A 18 9.02 5.81 -4.09
N PHE A 19 7.91 5.06 -3.97
CA PHE A 19 6.72 5.27 -4.78
C PHE A 19 6.14 6.68 -4.56
N ASN A 20 6.01 7.11 -3.30
CA ASN A 20 5.50 8.43 -2.94
C ASN A 20 6.41 9.56 -3.44
N GLU A 21 7.73 9.39 -3.35
CA GLU A 21 8.71 10.37 -3.86
C GLU A 21 8.64 10.51 -5.40
N ILE A 22 8.42 9.41 -6.14
CA ILE A 22 8.35 9.45 -7.61
C ILE A 22 7.01 10.01 -8.09
N HIS A 23 5.91 9.53 -7.53
CA HIS A 23 4.58 9.71 -8.10
C HIS A 23 3.75 10.79 -7.39
N GLY A 24 4.24 11.36 -6.28
CA GLY A 24 3.50 12.32 -5.49
C GLY A 24 2.15 11.78 -5.02
N ALA A 25 2.06 10.47 -4.83
CA ALA A 25 0.81 9.79 -4.58
C ALA A 25 0.17 10.29 -3.27
N LEU A 26 -1.16 10.38 -3.31
CA LEU A 26 -2.03 10.63 -2.17
C LEU A 26 -1.53 9.81 -0.95
N HIS A 27 -1.25 10.49 0.17
CA HIS A 27 -0.95 9.92 1.51
C HIS A 27 0.53 9.64 1.85
N ALA A 28 1.47 10.54 1.51
CA ALA A 28 2.86 10.46 2.00
C ALA A 28 2.98 10.34 3.54
N GLU A 29 2.08 11.01 4.27
CA GLU A 29 2.01 10.99 5.75
C GLU A 29 1.69 9.60 6.35
N ALA A 30 1.09 8.70 5.57
CA ALA A 30 0.69 7.37 6.06
C ALA A 30 1.89 6.44 6.31
N CYS A 31 3.05 6.70 5.71
CA CYS A 31 4.22 5.83 5.84
C CYS A 31 5.08 6.16 7.07
N ASP A 32 5.08 7.41 7.54
CA ASP A 32 6.00 7.84 8.59
C ASP A 32 5.74 7.13 9.91
N LYS A 33 4.45 6.93 10.25
CA LYS A 33 4.06 6.18 11.45
C LYS A 33 4.57 4.74 11.41
N GLU A 34 4.39 4.06 10.28
CA GLU A 34 4.83 2.68 10.10
C GLU A 34 6.36 2.53 10.14
N ILE A 35 7.09 3.55 9.67
CA ILE A 35 8.56 3.60 9.76
C ILE A 35 9.03 3.70 11.21
N VAL A 36 8.44 4.59 12.01
CA VAL A 36 8.85 4.76 13.42
C VAL A 36 8.43 3.55 14.28
N GLU A 37 7.29 2.92 14.01
CA GLU A 37 6.87 1.67 14.65
C GLU A 37 7.76 0.48 14.24
N TRP A 38 8.20 0.42 12.98
CA TRP A 38 9.22 -0.55 12.57
C TRP A 38 10.55 -0.32 13.30
N ALA A 39 10.99 0.94 13.42
CA ALA A 39 12.24 1.27 14.11
C ALA A 39 12.20 0.87 15.60
N GLU A 40 11.11 1.16 16.30
CA GLU A 40 10.91 0.72 17.70
C GLU A 40 11.03 -0.80 17.84
N ARG A 41 10.39 -1.56 16.93
CA ARG A 41 10.51 -3.03 16.92
C ARG A 41 11.95 -3.50 16.68
N GLN A 42 12.76 -2.78 15.91
CA GLN A 42 14.19 -3.13 15.73
C GLN A 42 15.00 -2.85 16.99
N VAL A 43 14.78 -1.71 17.64
CA VAL A 43 15.43 -1.35 18.91
C VAL A 43 15.10 -2.37 19.99
N MET A 44 13.83 -2.77 20.12
CA MET A 44 13.41 -3.81 21.08
C MET A 44 14.06 -5.17 20.82
N LYS A 45 14.47 -5.46 19.57
CA LYS A 45 15.23 -6.68 19.21
C LYS A 45 16.73 -6.56 19.47
N GLY A 46 17.20 -5.44 20.02
CA GLY A 46 18.59 -5.21 20.38
C GLY A 46 19.43 -4.52 19.31
N ASN A 47 18.81 -3.88 18.31
CA ASN A 47 19.56 -3.03 17.37
C ASN A 47 19.92 -1.70 18.05
N ASP A 48 21.23 -1.41 18.14
CA ASP A 48 21.81 -0.27 18.85
C ASP A 48 22.22 0.89 17.92
N SER A 49 21.83 0.87 16.64
CA SER A 49 22.05 1.99 15.72
C SER A 49 21.45 3.27 16.29
N GLU A 50 22.28 4.31 16.42
CA GLU A 50 21.86 5.64 16.88
C GLU A 50 20.72 6.19 16.01
N ALA A 51 20.80 6.01 14.69
CA ALA A 51 19.76 6.44 13.77
C ALA A 51 18.40 5.75 14.06
N LEU A 52 18.40 4.45 14.38
CA LEU A 52 17.17 3.73 14.75
C LEU A 52 16.65 4.12 16.12
N LEU A 53 17.54 4.36 17.09
CA LEU A 53 17.13 4.85 18.41
C LEU A 53 16.41 6.20 18.31
N ILE A 54 16.93 7.10 17.47
CA ILE A 54 16.27 8.39 17.23
C ILE A 54 14.95 8.20 16.48
N LEU A 55 14.92 7.40 15.41
CA LEU A 55 13.66 7.08 14.71
C LEU A 55 12.59 6.49 15.63
N ALA A 56 12.96 5.54 16.48
CA ALA A 56 12.06 4.93 17.44
C ALA A 56 11.52 5.96 18.44
N SER A 57 12.34 6.93 18.86
CA SER A 57 11.91 7.99 19.79
C SER A 57 10.84 8.90 19.20
N LEU A 58 10.80 9.07 17.86
CA LEU A 58 9.75 9.82 17.18
C LEU A 58 8.38 9.13 17.26
N ASN A 59 8.32 7.85 17.64
CA ASN A 59 7.05 7.14 17.82
C ASN A 59 6.23 7.66 19.02
N LEU A 60 6.86 8.43 19.91
CA LEU A 60 6.19 9.13 21.01
C LEU A 60 5.24 10.23 20.52
N ASP A 61 5.51 10.79 19.33
CA ASP A 61 4.65 11.77 18.71
C ASP A 61 3.45 11.10 18.03
N LYS A 62 2.28 11.74 18.14
CA LYS A 62 1.08 11.27 17.45
C LYS A 62 1.23 11.39 15.92
N HIS A 63 1.94 12.42 15.47
CA HIS A 63 2.28 12.68 14.09
C HIS A 63 3.78 12.96 14.02
N PRO A 64 4.61 11.95 13.73
CA PRO A 64 6.06 12.13 13.66
C PRO A 64 6.41 13.14 12.55
N ASN A 65 7.45 13.95 12.79
CA ASN A 65 7.89 14.93 11.81
C ASN A 65 8.51 14.23 10.59
N SER A 66 7.87 14.37 9.42
CA SER A 66 8.29 13.74 8.16
C SER A 66 9.73 14.07 7.76
N ASP A 67 10.21 15.29 8.01
CA ASP A 67 11.59 15.67 7.68
C ASP A 67 12.60 14.95 8.57
N GLU A 68 12.28 14.78 9.85
CA GLU A 68 13.12 14.04 10.79
C GLU A 68 13.11 12.55 10.49
N VAL A 69 11.94 11.97 10.24
CA VAL A 69 11.79 10.56 9.82
C VAL A 69 12.64 10.29 8.58
N ARG A 70 12.52 11.15 7.56
CA ARG A 70 13.32 11.06 6.34
C ARG A 70 14.82 11.13 6.62
N MET A 71 15.25 12.15 7.38
CA MET A 71 16.66 12.38 7.68
C MET A 71 17.31 11.20 8.41
N TYR A 72 16.66 10.68 9.45
CA TYR A 72 17.22 9.59 10.24
C TYR A 72 17.09 8.23 9.55
N LEU A 73 16.06 8.02 8.73
CA LEU A 73 15.97 6.86 7.86
C LEU A 73 17.11 6.86 6.83
N ASP A 74 17.39 7.98 6.17
CA ASP A 74 18.50 8.10 5.22
C ASP A 74 19.87 7.89 5.90
N ARG A 75 20.02 8.38 7.14
CA ARG A 75 21.21 8.10 7.95
C ARG A 75 21.37 6.60 8.21
N TYR A 76 20.32 5.92 8.64
CA TYR A 76 20.33 4.48 8.88
C TYR A 76 20.67 3.67 7.62
N LEU A 77 20.08 4.02 6.47
CA LEU A 77 20.36 3.36 5.20
C LEU A 77 21.84 3.48 4.82
N ARG A 78 22.43 4.67 4.96
CA ARG A 78 23.87 4.88 4.71
C ARG A 78 24.75 4.08 5.66
N GLU A 79 24.45 4.09 6.96
CA GLU A 79 25.19 3.32 7.97
C GLU A 79 25.13 1.80 7.71
N SER A 80 23.99 1.32 7.20
CA SER A 80 23.74 -0.11 6.94
C SER A 80 24.16 -0.56 5.53
N GLY A 81 24.67 0.34 4.68
CA GLY A 81 24.98 0.05 3.29
C GLY A 81 23.76 -0.35 2.43
N LEU A 82 22.57 0.09 2.84
CA LEU A 82 21.31 -0.17 2.13
C LEU A 82 21.01 0.97 1.16
N ALA A 83 20.34 0.63 0.06
CA ALA A 83 19.87 1.60 -0.95
C ALA A 83 18.35 1.56 -1.06
N LEU A 84 17.77 2.63 -1.61
CA LEU A 84 16.35 2.65 -1.93
C LEU A 84 16.04 1.64 -3.06
N PRO A 85 14.89 0.94 -2.99
CA PRO A 85 14.44 0.05 -4.06
C PRO A 85 14.22 0.80 -5.38
N GLY A 86 14.25 0.06 -6.49
CA GLY A 86 13.99 0.63 -7.82
C GLY A 86 12.51 0.99 -8.03
N ALA A 87 12.25 1.97 -8.92
CA ALA A 87 10.90 2.47 -9.19
C ALA A 87 9.87 1.37 -9.51
N LYS A 88 10.20 0.43 -10.41
CA LYS A 88 9.27 -0.64 -10.83
C LYS A 88 8.86 -1.56 -9.67
N ILE A 89 9.82 -2.00 -8.85
CA ILE A 89 9.51 -2.85 -7.70
C ILE A 89 8.71 -2.08 -6.66
N SER A 90 9.04 -0.80 -6.43
CA SER A 90 8.28 0.08 -5.54
C SER A 90 6.81 0.22 -5.94
N THR A 91 6.55 0.39 -7.24
CA THR A 91 5.20 0.45 -7.81
C THR A 91 4.43 -0.86 -7.62
N LEU A 92 5.07 -2.02 -7.82
CA LEU A 92 4.45 -3.32 -7.60
C LEU A 92 4.16 -3.61 -6.12
N ILE A 93 5.08 -3.22 -5.22
CA ILE A 93 4.89 -3.38 -3.78
C ILE A 93 3.78 -2.46 -3.27
N TRP A 94 3.70 -1.21 -3.73
CA TRP A 94 2.58 -0.34 -3.40
C TRP A 94 1.26 -1.00 -3.81
N LEU A 95 1.17 -1.53 -5.04
CA LEU A 95 -0.03 -2.22 -5.51
C LEU A 95 -0.36 -3.43 -4.64
N LYS A 96 0.62 -4.27 -4.32
CA LYS A 96 0.44 -5.43 -3.43
C LYS A 96 -0.21 -5.05 -2.11
N LEU A 97 0.23 -3.94 -1.51
CA LEU A 97 -0.28 -3.44 -0.23
C LEU A 97 -1.73 -2.93 -0.36
N GLN A 98 -2.04 -2.19 -1.43
CA GLN A 98 -3.44 -1.76 -1.68
C GLN A 98 -4.37 -2.95 -1.86
N LEU A 99 -3.93 -3.98 -2.59
CA LEU A 99 -4.72 -5.20 -2.77
C LEU A 99 -4.88 -5.98 -1.46
N TRP A 100 -3.85 -6.01 -0.62
CA TRP A 100 -3.95 -6.60 0.71
C TRP A 100 -4.99 -5.86 1.56
N ASN A 101 -4.97 -4.52 1.58
CA ASN A 101 -5.95 -3.71 2.31
C ASN A 101 -7.38 -4.06 1.89
N ILE A 102 -7.66 -4.13 0.58
CA ILE A 102 -8.97 -4.54 0.05
C ILE A 102 -9.36 -5.95 0.51
N ILE A 103 -8.42 -6.89 0.56
CA ILE A 103 -8.68 -8.26 1.01
C ILE A 103 -9.01 -8.30 2.51
N GLN A 104 -8.44 -7.39 3.31
CA GLN A 104 -8.66 -7.32 4.76
C GLN A 104 -9.92 -6.55 5.18
N CYS A 105 -10.53 -5.73 4.31
CA CYS A 105 -11.75 -4.99 4.64
C CYS A 105 -12.81 -5.88 5.32
N GLU A 106 -13.39 -5.40 6.41
CA GLU A 106 -14.38 -6.17 7.19
C GLU A 106 -15.80 -5.94 6.68
N ASP A 107 -16.02 -4.82 5.98
CA ASP A 107 -17.30 -4.47 5.39
C ASP A 107 -17.17 -3.94 3.95
N ALA A 108 -18.32 -3.86 3.28
CA ALA A 108 -18.41 -3.44 1.88
C ALA A 108 -18.11 -1.95 1.67
N LYS A 109 -18.29 -1.10 2.70
CA LYS A 109 -18.06 0.34 2.59
C LYS A 109 -16.57 0.68 2.65
N GLU A 110 -15.82 -0.01 3.49
CA GLU A 110 -14.36 0.02 3.49
C GLU A 110 -13.81 -0.43 2.13
N ALA A 111 -14.32 -1.54 1.60
CA ALA A 111 -13.91 -2.06 0.31
C ALA A 111 -14.25 -1.12 -0.86
N GLU A 112 -15.42 -0.48 -0.84
CA GLU A 112 -15.80 0.56 -1.79
C GLU A 112 -14.81 1.72 -1.76
N THR A 113 -14.48 2.21 -0.57
CA THR A 113 -13.56 3.34 -0.39
C THR A 113 -12.17 3.01 -0.95
N ALA A 114 -11.65 1.81 -0.65
CA ALA A 114 -10.37 1.37 -1.19
C ALA A 114 -10.39 1.16 -2.72
N LEU A 115 -11.52 0.74 -3.31
CA LEU A 115 -11.69 0.67 -4.76
C LEU A 115 -11.79 2.06 -5.40
N TYR A 116 -12.44 3.00 -4.72
CA TYR A 116 -12.60 4.37 -5.20
C TYR A 116 -11.25 5.06 -5.44
N ASP A 117 -10.23 4.76 -4.62
CA ASP A 117 -8.88 5.29 -4.83
C ASP A 117 -8.31 4.91 -6.21
N PHE A 118 -8.59 3.71 -6.72
CA PHE A 118 -8.24 3.31 -8.10
C PHE A 118 -9.10 4.00 -9.16
N ALA A 119 -10.31 4.42 -8.82
CA ALA A 119 -11.19 5.14 -9.72
C ALA A 119 -10.72 6.58 -9.96
N ILE A 120 -10.25 7.25 -8.90
CA ILE A 120 -9.85 8.66 -8.96
C ILE A 120 -8.36 8.88 -9.24
N ALA A 121 -7.50 7.90 -8.91
CA ALA A 121 -6.08 8.02 -9.13
C ALA A 121 -5.73 7.72 -10.59
N TYR A 122 -5.09 8.67 -11.28
CA TYR A 122 -4.54 8.45 -12.61
C TYR A 122 -3.23 7.63 -12.53
N LEU A 123 -3.38 6.31 -12.37
CA LEU A 123 -2.30 5.36 -12.11
C LEU A 123 -1.82 4.67 -13.40
N ASP A 124 -1.11 5.40 -14.26
CA ASP A 124 -0.52 4.86 -15.50
C ASP A 124 1.02 4.86 -15.44
N PHE A 125 1.56 3.96 -14.61
CA PHE A 125 2.99 3.86 -14.33
C PHE A 125 3.55 2.48 -14.70
N PRO A 126 4.82 2.39 -15.14
CA PRO A 126 5.46 1.09 -15.32
C PRO A 126 5.57 0.34 -13.98
N PRO A 127 5.55 -1.01 -14.01
CA PRO A 127 5.50 -1.88 -15.19
C PRO A 127 4.09 -2.07 -15.79
N PRO A 128 3.95 -2.61 -17.02
CA PRO A 128 2.64 -2.80 -17.68
C PRO A 128 1.62 -3.61 -16.86
N PHE A 129 2.08 -4.56 -16.03
CA PHE A 129 1.22 -5.25 -15.08
C PHE A 129 0.53 -4.30 -14.10
N PHE A 130 1.22 -3.28 -13.59
CA PHE A 130 0.66 -2.28 -12.69
C PHE A 130 -0.48 -1.51 -13.35
N THR A 131 -0.21 -0.84 -14.48
CA THR A 131 -1.23 -0.09 -15.23
C THR A 131 -2.45 -0.95 -15.54
N ARG A 132 -2.24 -2.18 -16.05
CA ARG A 132 -3.36 -3.09 -16.38
C ARG A 132 -4.20 -3.43 -15.15
N THR A 133 -3.55 -3.66 -14.02
CA THR A 133 -4.23 -3.97 -12.75
C THR A 133 -4.99 -2.75 -12.25
N CYS A 134 -4.41 -1.56 -12.22
CA CYS A 134 -5.11 -0.34 -11.81
C CYS A 134 -6.32 -0.04 -12.71
N ARG A 135 -6.19 -0.19 -14.04
CA ARG A 135 -7.32 -0.04 -14.97
C ARG A 135 -8.42 -1.08 -14.74
N TYR A 136 -8.06 -2.30 -14.35
CA TYR A 136 -9.02 -3.32 -13.99
C TYR A 136 -9.83 -2.95 -12.74
N PHE A 137 -9.17 -2.43 -11.70
CA PHE A 137 -9.87 -1.99 -10.48
C PHE A 137 -10.70 -0.72 -10.69
N ASN A 138 -10.22 0.20 -11.54
CA ASN A 138 -11.01 1.33 -12.02
C ASN A 138 -12.32 0.86 -12.68
N TRP A 139 -12.22 -0.10 -13.62
CA TRP A 139 -13.41 -0.71 -14.23
C TRP A 139 -14.29 -1.44 -13.21
N LEU A 140 -13.70 -2.17 -12.25
CA LEU A 140 -14.46 -2.89 -11.23
C LEU A 140 -15.28 -1.93 -10.37
N TYR A 141 -14.71 -0.79 -9.98
CA TYR A 141 -15.41 0.26 -9.26
C TYR A 141 -16.63 0.75 -10.05
N TYR A 142 -16.44 1.20 -11.29
CA TYR A 142 -17.56 1.68 -12.10
C TYR A 142 -18.59 0.58 -12.40
N ARG A 143 -18.16 -0.66 -12.64
CA ARG A 143 -19.09 -1.77 -12.83
C ARG A 143 -20.01 -1.99 -11.62
N LEU A 144 -19.48 -1.81 -10.41
CA LEU A 144 -20.24 -2.05 -9.18
C LEU A 144 -21.09 -0.85 -8.79
N TYR A 145 -20.58 0.37 -8.97
CA TYR A 145 -21.12 1.58 -8.34
C TYR A 145 -21.58 2.67 -9.32
N ASP A 146 -21.35 2.54 -10.63
CA ASP A 146 -21.85 3.50 -11.61
C ASP A 146 -23.37 3.37 -11.74
N ASP A 147 -24.08 4.46 -11.43
CA ASP A 147 -25.54 4.56 -11.47
C ASP A 147 -26.06 5.19 -12.78
N LEU A 148 -25.14 5.43 -13.75
CA LEU A 148 -25.43 6.04 -15.05
C LEU A 148 -26.23 7.34 -14.94
N GLY A 149 -25.96 8.16 -13.92
CA GLY A 149 -26.64 9.45 -13.69
C GLY A 149 -27.79 9.38 -12.68
N GLY A 150 -27.75 8.41 -11.75
CA GLY A 150 -28.70 8.28 -10.63
C GLY A 150 -30.06 7.66 -10.98
N GLU A 151 -30.26 7.24 -12.24
CA GLU A 151 -31.54 6.69 -12.71
C GLU A 151 -31.59 5.15 -12.65
N TYR A 152 -30.44 4.49 -12.46
CA TYR A 152 -30.34 3.02 -12.48
C TYR A 152 -29.85 2.47 -11.13
N GLN A 153 -30.38 1.31 -10.76
CA GLN A 153 -29.83 0.54 -9.63
C GLN A 153 -28.41 0.08 -9.99
N THR A 154 -27.48 0.31 -9.07
CA THR A 154 -26.11 -0.17 -9.23
C THR A 154 -26.04 -1.66 -8.94
N LEU A 155 -25.10 -2.38 -9.54
CA LEU A 155 -24.90 -3.80 -9.24
C LEU A 155 -24.61 -4.01 -7.74
N ALA A 156 -23.90 -3.08 -7.11
CA ALA A 156 -23.67 -3.10 -5.67
C ALA A 156 -24.99 -3.04 -4.86
N SER A 157 -25.96 -2.23 -5.28
CA SER A 157 -27.26 -2.10 -4.59
C SER A 157 -28.15 -3.34 -4.68
N GLU A 158 -27.90 -4.23 -5.65
CA GLU A 158 -28.62 -5.49 -5.81
C GLU A 158 -28.03 -6.64 -4.96
N MET A 159 -26.84 -6.42 -4.37
CA MET A 159 -26.12 -7.42 -3.59
C MET A 159 -26.26 -7.15 -2.10
N SER A 160 -26.25 -8.20 -1.27
CA SER A 160 -26.04 -8.00 0.17
C SER A 160 -24.59 -7.59 0.44
N ASP A 161 -24.34 -6.84 1.52
CA ASP A 161 -22.99 -6.39 1.89
C ASP A 161 -21.97 -7.53 1.93
N SER A 162 -22.36 -8.69 2.48
CA SER A 162 -21.51 -9.89 2.53
C SER A 162 -21.20 -10.47 1.15
N ALA A 163 -22.16 -10.43 0.22
CA ALA A 163 -21.98 -10.91 -1.15
C ALA A 163 -21.11 -9.94 -1.95
N LEU A 164 -21.33 -8.63 -1.79
CA LEU A 164 -20.53 -7.57 -2.42
C LEU A 164 -19.07 -7.64 -1.94
N LEU A 165 -18.84 -7.73 -0.64
CA LEU A 165 -17.51 -7.88 -0.07
C LEU A 165 -16.82 -9.15 -0.59
N SER A 166 -17.52 -10.28 -0.60
CA SER A 166 -16.97 -11.54 -1.13
C SER A 166 -16.63 -11.44 -2.62
N TYR A 167 -17.46 -10.75 -3.40
CA TYR A 167 -17.23 -10.48 -4.82
C TYR A 167 -15.96 -9.65 -5.02
N ILE A 168 -15.84 -8.51 -4.35
CA ILE A 168 -14.64 -7.66 -4.42
C ILE A 168 -13.39 -8.47 -4.06
N LYS A 169 -13.40 -9.18 -2.92
CA LYS A 169 -12.26 -10.01 -2.49
C LYS A 169 -11.89 -11.10 -3.51
N SER A 170 -12.88 -11.72 -4.15
CA SER A 170 -12.65 -12.73 -5.21
C SER A 170 -11.95 -12.14 -6.44
N HIS A 171 -12.24 -10.88 -6.78
CA HIS A 171 -11.61 -10.15 -7.87
C HIS A 171 -10.20 -9.65 -7.50
N THR A 172 -9.96 -9.35 -6.23
CA THR A 172 -8.67 -8.85 -5.72
C THR A 172 -7.63 -9.94 -5.48
N THR A 173 -8.06 -11.07 -4.92
CA THR A 173 -7.17 -12.16 -4.45
C THR A 173 -6.19 -12.67 -5.51
N PRO A 174 -6.57 -12.90 -6.79
CA PRO A 174 -5.64 -13.40 -7.79
C PRO A 174 -4.44 -12.48 -8.02
N PHE A 175 -4.66 -11.17 -8.12
CA PHE A 175 -3.59 -10.19 -8.33
C PHE A 175 -2.66 -10.10 -7.11
N TYR A 176 -3.22 -10.12 -5.91
CA TYR A 176 -2.43 -10.15 -4.67
C TYR A 176 -1.54 -11.39 -4.60
N ARG A 177 -2.04 -12.57 -5.00
CA ARG A 177 -1.27 -13.81 -5.03
C ARG A 177 -0.09 -13.73 -5.99
N VAL A 178 -0.29 -13.18 -7.18
CA VAL A 178 0.78 -12.96 -8.17
C VAL A 178 1.87 -12.05 -7.57
N LEU A 179 1.50 -10.95 -6.92
CA LEU A 179 2.46 -10.03 -6.32
C LEU A 179 3.10 -10.53 -5.01
N SER A 180 2.54 -11.59 -4.42
CA SER A 180 3.08 -12.22 -3.22
C SER A 180 4.05 -13.36 -3.52
N ASP A 181 4.16 -13.76 -4.79
CA ASP A 181 5.12 -14.73 -5.28
C ASP A 181 6.39 -14.01 -5.78
N ASN A 182 7.55 -14.38 -5.22
CA ASN A 182 8.81 -13.69 -5.52
C ASN A 182 9.27 -13.91 -6.97
N GLU A 183 9.03 -15.09 -7.57
CA GLU A 183 9.43 -15.35 -8.96
C GLU A 183 8.62 -14.48 -9.92
N TRP A 184 7.32 -14.36 -9.67
CA TRP A 184 6.46 -13.44 -10.42
C TRP A 184 6.86 -11.99 -10.20
N LEU A 185 7.13 -11.59 -8.97
CA LEU A 185 7.51 -10.22 -8.65
C LEU A 185 8.82 -9.80 -9.36
N ASP A 186 9.81 -10.68 -9.39
CA ASP A 186 11.07 -10.48 -10.10
C ASP A 186 10.85 -10.37 -11.62
N PHE A 187 10.03 -11.27 -12.18
CA PHE A 187 9.66 -11.24 -13.60
C PHE A 187 8.96 -9.91 -13.97
N LEU A 188 7.95 -9.51 -13.19
CA LEU A 188 7.16 -8.30 -13.43
C LEU A 188 7.99 -7.01 -13.27
N THR A 189 9.03 -7.04 -12.44
CA THR A 189 9.97 -5.93 -12.30
C THR A 189 10.84 -5.77 -13.56
N SER A 190 11.04 -6.85 -14.33
CA SER A 190 11.85 -6.86 -15.55
C SER A 190 11.09 -6.50 -16.84
N GLU A 191 9.75 -6.59 -16.85
CA GLU A 191 8.89 -6.08 -17.95
C GLU A 191 9.14 -4.59 -18.22
#